data_AF-A0A835XPE5-F1
#
_entry.id   AF-A0A835XPE5-F1
#
_cell.length_a   1.000
_cell.length_b   1.000
_cell.length_c   1.000
_cell.angle_alpha   90.00
_cell.angle_beta   90.00
_cell.angle_gamma   90.00
#
_symmetry.space_group_name_H-M   'P 1'
#
loop_
_entity.id
_entity.type
_entity.pdbx_description
1 polymer ?
#
loop_
_entity_poly.entity_id
_entity_poly.type
_entity_poly.pdbx_seq_one_letter_code
_entity_poly.pdbx_strand_id
1 'polypeptide(L)'
;MASLQMARGAFVARSTAPVRSVAAMRTVTTRAVAPVAPRSAQTSSFLGETTLVAPSSGMKWTMMRHGNRVKHLGRPADQRKALIRSLVTEVIRHGAIRTTKVKAMVIRKYVDHMITLAKDGSLHARRQAMAFLYDKDLVGNLFENAPERYAERPGGYTRVKTEPVLRRGDATEMAVIELV
;
A
#
# COMPACT_ATOMS: atom_id res chain seq x y z
N MET A 1 45.36 27.94 -46.18
CA MET A 1 46.14 28.57 -45.09
C MET A 1 45.29 29.64 -44.43
N ALA A 2 44.72 29.34 -43.25
CA ALA A 2 44.36 30.31 -42.21
C ALA A 2 43.80 29.52 -41.03
N SER A 3 44.67 29.31 -40.04
CA SER A 3 44.46 28.64 -38.77
C SER A 3 43.48 29.40 -37.87
N LEU A 4 42.44 28.73 -37.39
CA LEU A 4 41.56 29.22 -36.33
C LEU A 4 42.04 28.65 -34.98
N GLN A 5 42.67 29.48 -34.15
CA GLN A 5 43.17 29.10 -32.83
C GLN A 5 42.38 29.80 -31.71
N MET A 6 41.55 29.00 -31.03
CA MET A 6 41.30 28.96 -29.59
C MET A 6 41.38 30.29 -28.81
N ALA A 7 40.22 30.90 -28.54
CA ALA A 7 40.06 31.88 -27.47
C ALA A 7 39.61 31.17 -26.17
N ARG A 8 40.51 31.11 -25.19
CA ARG A 8 40.25 30.65 -23.82
C ARG A 8 39.44 31.71 -23.08
N GLY A 9 38.18 31.42 -22.78
CA GLY A 9 37.34 32.23 -21.89
C GLY A 9 37.75 32.06 -20.43
N ALA A 10 38.21 33.14 -19.81
CA ALA A 10 38.49 33.23 -18.39
C ALA A 10 37.18 33.22 -17.58
N PHE A 11 36.97 32.18 -16.79
CA PHE A 11 35.82 32.02 -15.91
C PHE A 11 36.07 32.82 -14.61
N VAL A 12 35.40 33.97 -14.49
CA VAL A 12 35.42 34.82 -13.29
C VAL A 12 34.48 34.22 -12.24
N ALA A 13 35.04 33.57 -11.22
CA ALA A 13 34.29 33.12 -10.05
C ALA A 13 33.95 34.32 -9.15
N ARG A 14 32.65 34.63 -9.05
CA ARG A 14 32.09 35.59 -8.08
C ARG A 14 31.56 34.85 -6.85
N SER A 15 31.67 35.53 -5.72
CA SER A 15 30.89 35.39 -4.48
C SER A 15 31.54 34.60 -3.34
N THR A 16 32.25 35.35 -2.51
CA THR A 16 32.68 35.04 -1.15
C THR A 16 31.47 34.93 -0.21
N ALA A 17 31.27 33.77 0.42
CA ALA A 17 30.30 33.59 1.49
C ALA A 17 30.86 34.16 2.82
N PRO A 18 30.08 34.93 3.60
CA PRO A 18 30.52 35.38 4.92
C PRO A 18 30.35 34.26 5.97
N VAL A 19 31.44 34.03 6.70
CA VAL A 19 31.56 33.17 7.88
C VAL A 19 30.73 33.77 9.01
N ARG A 20 29.75 33.04 9.55
CA ARG A 20 28.99 33.49 10.72
C ARG A 20 29.59 32.89 11.99
N SER A 21 30.08 33.80 12.82
CA SER A 21 30.74 33.66 14.11
C SER A 21 30.01 32.76 15.12
N VAL A 22 30.78 31.90 15.77
CA VAL A 22 30.43 31.21 17.02
C VAL A 22 30.39 32.24 18.14
N ALA A 23 29.21 32.51 18.69
CA ALA A 23 29.04 33.40 19.85
C ALA A 23 28.96 32.59 21.16
N ALA A 24 29.60 33.16 22.17
CA ALA A 24 29.98 32.60 23.46
C ALA A 24 28.88 31.94 24.31
N MET A 25 29.32 30.89 25.01
CA MET A 25 28.64 30.23 26.11
C MET A 25 28.31 31.23 27.24
N ARG A 26 27.07 31.21 27.71
CA ARG A 26 26.70 31.71 29.05
C ARG A 26 26.42 30.50 29.94
N THR A 27 27.23 30.36 30.98
CA THR A 27 27.07 29.38 32.06
C THR A 27 25.85 29.73 32.90
N VAL A 28 24.81 28.89 32.85
CA VAL A 28 23.72 28.91 33.83
C VAL A 28 24.10 27.95 34.95
N THR A 29 24.36 28.50 36.13
CA THR A 29 24.59 27.78 37.38
C THR A 29 23.42 26.83 37.64
N THR A 30 23.72 25.53 37.71
CA THR A 30 22.77 24.47 38.03
C THR A 30 22.31 24.58 39.48
N ARG A 31 21.01 24.82 39.71
CA ARG A 31 20.39 24.48 41.00
C ARG A 31 20.00 23.01 40.93
N ALA A 32 20.61 22.19 41.80
CA ALA A 32 20.29 20.78 41.92
C ALA A 32 18.82 20.62 42.31
N VAL A 33 18.02 20.04 41.41
CA VAL A 33 16.67 19.53 41.69
C VAL A 33 16.82 18.06 42.04
N ALA A 34 16.33 17.67 43.22
CA ALA A 34 16.35 16.31 43.72
C ALA A 34 15.64 15.32 42.77
N PRO A 35 16.06 14.04 42.71
CA PRO A 35 15.42 13.06 41.84
C PRO A 35 13.99 12.77 42.32
N VAL A 36 13.00 13.16 41.53
CA VAL A 36 11.64 12.65 41.66
C VAL A 36 11.69 11.17 41.28
N ALA A 37 11.48 10.30 42.25
CA ALA A 37 11.37 8.86 42.03
C ALA A 37 10.28 8.57 40.97
N PRO A 38 10.52 7.64 40.03
CA PRO A 38 9.53 7.34 39.00
C PRO A 38 8.29 6.76 39.66
N ARG A 39 7.15 7.47 39.56
CA ARG A 39 5.85 6.80 39.58
C ARG A 39 5.92 5.75 38.47
N SER A 40 5.79 4.49 38.84
CA SER A 40 5.76 3.35 37.94
C SER A 40 4.54 3.44 37.01
N ALA A 41 4.63 4.28 35.98
CA ALA A 41 3.85 4.16 34.77
C ALA A 41 4.46 2.98 34.01
N GLN A 42 3.97 1.78 34.31
CA GLN A 42 4.31 0.60 33.54
C GLN A 42 3.87 0.87 32.10
N THR A 43 4.86 1.12 31.26
CA THR A 43 4.71 1.31 29.84
C THR A 43 5.00 -0.04 29.20
N SER A 44 3.95 -0.76 28.81
CA SER A 44 3.99 -1.93 27.92
C SER A 44 2.54 -2.17 27.49
N SER A 45 2.14 -2.30 26.24
CA SER A 45 2.84 -2.76 25.04
C SER A 45 2.11 -2.30 23.77
N PHE A 46 2.85 -2.31 22.68
CA PHE A 46 2.63 -1.76 21.34
C PHE A 46 1.50 -2.37 20.48
N LEU A 47 0.46 -2.98 21.06
CA LEU A 47 -0.66 -3.55 20.29
C LEU A 47 -1.99 -3.24 20.99
N GLY A 48 -2.90 -2.60 20.27
CA GLY A 48 -4.17 -2.12 20.80
C GLY A 48 -5.01 -3.21 21.46
N GLU A 49 -5.13 -3.12 22.78
CA GLU A 49 -6.09 -3.88 23.58
C GLU A 49 -6.58 -2.94 24.70
N THR A 50 -7.83 -2.45 24.58
CA THR A 50 -8.47 -1.65 25.61
C THR A 50 -8.89 -2.58 26.76
N THR A 51 -7.97 -2.90 27.65
CA THR A 51 -8.25 -3.71 28.85
C THR A 51 -8.73 -2.81 29.98
N LEU A 52 -10.04 -2.84 30.27
CA LEU A 52 -10.56 -2.40 31.56
C LEU A 52 -10.27 -3.51 32.58
N VAL A 53 -9.48 -3.20 33.60
CA VAL A 53 -9.13 -4.13 34.68
C VAL A 53 -10.10 -3.97 35.84
N ALA A 54 -10.74 -5.07 36.27
CA ALA A 54 -11.39 -5.24 37.58
C ALA A 54 -11.42 -6.74 37.97
N PRO A 55 -11.46 -7.11 39.26
CA PRO A 55 -10.42 -7.94 39.88
C PRO A 55 -10.70 -9.45 40.04
N SER A 56 -9.62 -10.17 40.36
CA SER A 56 -9.51 -11.47 41.07
C SER A 56 -9.88 -12.80 40.40
N SER A 57 -10.02 -12.87 39.09
CA SER A 57 -9.87 -14.17 38.40
C SER A 57 -9.28 -13.94 37.02
N GLY A 58 -8.22 -14.68 36.67
CA GLY A 58 -7.48 -14.56 35.40
C GLY A 58 -8.28 -14.95 34.14
N MET A 59 -9.60 -14.76 34.15
CA MET A 59 -10.52 -15.03 33.06
C MET A 59 -10.50 -13.85 32.09
N LYS A 60 -9.74 -14.00 31.02
CA LYS A 60 -9.69 -13.04 29.89
C LYS A 60 -10.97 -13.17 29.05
N TRP A 61 -11.93 -12.29 29.29
CA TRP A 61 -13.14 -12.18 28.47
C TRP A 61 -12.76 -11.65 27.07
N THR A 62 -12.67 -12.55 26.11
CA THR A 62 -12.38 -12.16 24.72
C THR A 62 -13.70 -11.75 24.07
N MET A 63 -13.97 -10.44 24.01
CA MET A 63 -15.16 -9.93 23.34
C MET A 63 -15.00 -10.12 21.81
N MET A 64 -15.96 -10.77 21.16
CA MET A 64 -15.90 -11.00 19.71
C MET A 64 -15.90 -9.67 18.96
N ARG A 65 -15.02 -9.53 17.96
CA ARG A 65 -15.03 -8.36 17.09
C ARG A 65 -16.19 -8.48 16.09
N HIS A 66 -17.27 -7.73 16.32
CA HIS A 66 -18.38 -7.61 15.39
C HIS A 66 -18.00 -6.84 14.11
N GLY A 67 -18.68 -7.10 12.99
CA GLY A 67 -18.49 -6.35 11.74
C GLY A 67 -17.19 -6.61 10.98
N ASN A 68 -16.46 -7.70 11.27
CA ASN A 68 -15.22 -8.00 10.53
C ASN A 68 -15.50 -8.47 9.09
N ARG A 69 -15.38 -7.55 8.13
CA ARG A 69 -15.53 -7.81 6.70
C ARG A 69 -14.21 -8.14 5.99
N VAL A 70 -13.08 -8.03 6.69
CA VAL A 70 -11.76 -8.26 6.10
C VAL A 70 -11.47 -9.75 6.08
N LYS A 71 -11.17 -10.29 4.89
CA LYS A 71 -10.76 -11.68 4.74
C LYS A 71 -9.24 -11.78 4.93
N HIS A 72 -8.82 -12.50 5.97
CA HIS A 72 -7.41 -12.58 6.35
C HIS A 72 -6.55 -13.52 5.48
N LEU A 73 -7.17 -14.45 4.74
CA LEU A 73 -6.50 -15.39 3.82
C LEU A 73 -5.36 -16.24 4.47
N GLY A 74 -5.39 -16.39 5.80
CA GLY A 74 -4.35 -17.10 6.55
C GLY A 74 -2.98 -16.41 6.53
N ARG A 75 -2.92 -15.09 6.26
CA ARG A 75 -1.67 -14.34 6.11
C ARG A 75 -1.68 -13.05 6.93
N PRO A 76 -0.49 -12.58 7.42
CA PRO A 76 -0.36 -11.25 8.01
C PRO A 76 -0.67 -10.14 6.99
N ALA A 77 -0.88 -8.92 7.47
CA ALA A 77 -1.40 -7.81 6.66
C ALA A 77 -0.52 -7.49 5.45
N ASP A 78 0.80 -7.45 5.62
CA ASP A 78 1.74 -7.07 4.56
C ASP A 78 1.79 -8.12 3.44
N GLN A 79 1.91 -9.39 3.81
CA GLN A 79 1.89 -10.51 2.86
C GLN A 79 0.55 -10.61 2.13
N ARG A 80 -0.56 -10.36 2.83
CA ARG A 80 -1.89 -10.33 2.22
C ARG A 80 -2.01 -9.20 1.21
N LYS A 81 -1.50 -8.01 1.52
CA LYS A 81 -1.48 -6.87 0.58
C LYS A 81 -0.67 -7.20 -0.67
N ALA A 82 0.53 -7.77 -0.51
CA ALA A 82 1.38 -8.18 -1.62
C ALA A 82 0.69 -9.21 -2.54
N LEU A 83 0.05 -10.23 -1.94
CA LEU A 83 -0.69 -11.27 -2.67
C LEU A 83 -1.88 -10.70 -3.47
N ILE A 84 -2.65 -9.79 -2.87
CA ILE A 84 -3.80 -9.19 -3.57
C ILE A 84 -3.30 -8.35 -4.75
N ARG A 85 -2.26 -7.54 -4.55
CA ARG A 85 -1.65 -6.74 -5.62
C ARG A 85 -1.14 -7.59 -6.77
N SER A 86 -0.47 -8.71 -6.47
CA SER A 86 0.04 -9.59 -7.52
C SER A 86 -1.10 -10.20 -8.32
N LEU A 87 -2.09 -10.78 -7.65
CA LEU A 87 -3.25 -11.38 -8.32
C LEU A 87 -4.02 -10.38 -9.18
N VAL A 88 -4.25 -9.15 -8.68
CA VAL A 88 -4.95 -8.11 -9.46
C VAL A 88 -4.14 -7.71 -10.69
N THR A 89 -2.83 -7.55 -10.55
CA THR A 89 -1.94 -7.22 -11.68
C THR A 89 -2.00 -8.30 -12.75
N GLU A 90 -1.91 -9.56 -12.33
CA GLU A 90 -1.97 -10.69 -13.26
C GLU A 90 -3.36 -10.79 -13.94
N VAL A 91 -4.47 -10.54 -13.22
CA VAL A 91 -5.82 -10.57 -13.82
C VAL A 91 -5.94 -9.51 -14.91
N ILE A 92 -5.44 -8.30 -14.69
CA ILE A 92 -5.49 -7.23 -15.69
C ILE A 92 -4.58 -7.55 -16.87
N ARG A 93 -3.42 -8.20 -16.62
CA ARG A 93 -2.45 -8.58 -17.65
C ARG A 93 -3.00 -9.62 -18.61
N HIS A 94 -3.60 -10.67 -18.08
CA HIS A 94 -4.03 -11.85 -18.85
C HIS A 94 -5.53 -11.86 -19.17
N GLY A 95 -6.31 -11.01 -18.53
CA GLY A 95 -7.77 -10.98 -18.65
C GLY A 95 -8.50 -12.08 -17.87
N ALA A 96 -7.85 -13.23 -17.61
CA ALA A 96 -8.41 -14.29 -16.79
C ALA A 96 -7.34 -15.10 -16.04
N ILE A 97 -7.65 -15.54 -14.82
CA ILE A 97 -6.76 -16.35 -13.97
C ILE A 97 -7.52 -17.43 -13.22
N ARG A 98 -6.91 -18.61 -13.14
CA ARG A 98 -7.34 -19.70 -12.26
C ARG A 98 -6.72 -19.57 -10.87
N THR A 99 -7.56 -19.50 -9.84
CA THR A 99 -7.12 -19.40 -8.43
C THR A 99 -8.09 -20.13 -7.50
N THR A 100 -7.90 -20.04 -6.20
CA THR A 100 -8.86 -20.59 -5.22
C THR A 100 -10.08 -19.67 -5.12
N LYS A 101 -11.29 -20.22 -4.95
CA LYS A 101 -12.54 -19.46 -4.85
C LYS A 101 -12.48 -18.31 -3.85
N VAL A 102 -11.93 -18.55 -2.67
CA VAL A 102 -11.80 -17.52 -1.61
C VAL A 102 -10.95 -16.34 -2.08
N LYS A 103 -9.81 -16.60 -2.74
CA LYS A 103 -8.96 -15.54 -3.30
C LYS A 103 -9.68 -14.79 -4.42
N ALA A 104 -10.33 -15.50 -5.34
CA ALA A 104 -11.10 -14.90 -6.44
C ALA A 104 -12.18 -13.92 -5.93
N MET A 105 -12.94 -14.34 -4.92
CA MET A 105 -13.97 -13.49 -4.30
C MET A 105 -13.39 -12.22 -3.65
N VAL A 106 -12.21 -12.31 -3.03
CA VAL A 106 -11.55 -11.16 -2.40
C VAL A 106 -11.02 -10.18 -3.43
N ILE A 107 -10.32 -10.67 -4.46
CA ILE A 107 -9.69 -9.79 -5.44
C ILE A 107 -10.71 -9.09 -6.35
N ARG A 108 -11.93 -9.66 -6.51
CA ARG A 108 -13.04 -9.07 -7.26
C ARG A 108 -13.23 -7.57 -6.97
N LYS A 109 -13.29 -7.22 -5.68
CA LYS A 109 -13.43 -5.82 -5.23
C LYS A 109 -12.30 -4.92 -5.72
N TYR A 110 -11.07 -5.42 -5.73
CA TYR A 110 -9.90 -4.63 -6.08
C TYR A 110 -9.77 -4.46 -7.60
N VAL A 111 -10.04 -5.52 -8.37
CA VAL A 111 -10.05 -5.44 -9.84
C VAL A 111 -11.14 -4.48 -10.31
N ASP A 112 -12.36 -4.60 -9.79
CA ASP A 112 -13.46 -3.70 -10.15
C ASP A 112 -13.11 -2.24 -9.83
N HIS A 113 -12.45 -2.00 -8.69
CA HIS A 113 -12.00 -0.67 -8.32
C HIS A 113 -10.94 -0.09 -9.28
N MET A 114 -9.98 -0.90 -9.74
CA MET A 114 -8.98 -0.44 -10.72
C MET A 114 -9.63 -0.05 -12.05
N ILE A 115 -10.66 -0.79 -12.49
CA ILE A 115 -11.41 -0.47 -13.71
C ILE A 115 -12.23 0.81 -13.53
N THR A 116 -12.86 1.00 -12.37
CA THR A 116 -13.55 2.26 -12.06
C THR A 116 -12.60 3.46 -12.09
N LEU A 117 -11.39 3.33 -11.55
CA LEU A 117 -10.37 4.39 -11.64
C LEU A 117 -9.95 4.65 -13.08
N ALA A 118 -9.82 3.61 -13.90
CA ALA A 118 -9.47 3.73 -15.30
C ALA A 118 -10.56 4.44 -16.12
N LYS A 119 -11.84 4.20 -15.81
CA LYS A 119 -12.98 4.90 -16.44
C LYS A 119 -13.01 6.41 -16.13
N ASP A 120 -12.58 6.81 -14.93
CA ASP A 120 -12.50 8.23 -14.54
C ASP A 120 -11.39 8.97 -15.32
N GLY A 121 -10.27 8.31 -15.60
CA GLY A 121 -9.21 8.85 -16.46
C GLY A 121 -8.39 10.01 -15.86
N SER A 122 -8.73 10.48 -14.65
CA SER A 122 -8.05 11.61 -14.01
C SER A 122 -6.58 11.30 -13.66
N LEU A 123 -5.74 12.33 -13.62
CA LEU A 123 -4.33 12.19 -13.20
C LEU A 123 -4.21 11.62 -11.78
N HIS A 124 -5.16 11.98 -10.90
CA HIS A 124 -5.21 11.46 -9.55
C HIS A 124 -5.52 9.96 -9.54
N ALA A 125 -6.52 9.52 -10.29
CA ALA A 125 -6.87 8.10 -10.43
C ALA A 125 -5.69 7.29 -11.00
N ARG A 126 -4.99 7.83 -12.00
CA ARG A 126 -3.79 7.19 -12.58
C ARG A 126 -2.67 7.02 -11.54
N ARG A 127 -2.41 8.03 -10.70
CA ARG A 127 -1.44 7.91 -9.59
C ARG A 127 -1.84 6.86 -8.55
N GLN A 128 -3.12 6.77 -8.22
CA GLN A 128 -3.62 5.74 -7.30
C GLN A 128 -3.43 4.33 -7.88
N ALA A 129 -3.76 4.13 -9.16
CA ALA A 129 -3.57 2.86 -9.85
C ALA A 129 -2.08 2.46 -9.92
N MET A 130 -1.19 3.40 -10.26
CA MET A 130 0.26 3.19 -10.26
C MET A 130 0.82 2.86 -8.87
N ALA A 131 0.24 3.39 -7.80
CA ALA A 131 0.63 3.04 -6.45
C ALA A 131 0.25 1.59 -6.10
N PHE A 132 -0.78 1.03 -6.73
CA PHE A 132 -1.31 -0.31 -6.43
C PHE A 132 -0.76 -1.42 -7.33
N LEU A 133 -0.69 -1.19 -8.64
CA LEU A 133 -0.20 -2.16 -9.62
C LEU A 133 1.34 -2.18 -9.65
N TYR A 134 1.93 -3.30 -10.06
CA TYR A 134 3.40 -3.41 -10.15
C TYR A 134 3.97 -2.90 -11.47
N ASP A 135 3.16 -2.94 -12.54
CA ASP A 135 3.59 -2.66 -13.91
C ASP A 135 3.00 -1.32 -14.38
N LYS A 136 3.86 -0.41 -14.85
CA LYS A 136 3.48 0.94 -15.28
C LYS A 136 2.88 0.94 -16.69
N ASP A 137 3.38 0.09 -17.57
CA ASP A 137 2.93 0.04 -18.97
C ASP A 137 1.52 -0.55 -19.03
N LEU A 138 1.26 -1.55 -18.19
CA LEU A 138 -0.07 -2.11 -17.98
C LEU A 138 -1.09 -1.08 -17.49
N VAL A 139 -0.67 -0.11 -16.66
CA VAL A 139 -1.54 0.99 -16.24
C VAL A 139 -1.87 1.90 -17.42
N GLY A 140 -0.90 2.20 -18.29
CA GLY A 140 -1.15 2.95 -19.54
C GLY A 140 -2.24 2.28 -20.37
N ASN A 141 -2.01 1.01 -20.71
CA ASN A 141 -2.94 0.21 -21.51
C ASN A 141 -4.34 0.10 -20.87
N LEU A 142 -4.42 -0.04 -19.54
CA LEU A 142 -5.70 -0.12 -18.85
C LEU A 142 -6.51 1.19 -19.00
N PHE A 143 -5.86 2.34 -18.85
CA PHE A 143 -6.53 3.64 -18.94
C PHE A 143 -6.93 4.02 -20.37
N GLU A 144 -6.24 3.48 -21.37
CA GLU A 144 -6.59 3.68 -22.78
C GLU A 144 -7.78 2.80 -23.20
N ASN A 145 -7.78 1.52 -22.82
CA ASN A 145 -8.77 0.55 -23.30
C ASN A 145 -10.05 0.46 -22.44
N ALA A 146 -9.95 0.70 -21.11
CA ALA A 146 -11.09 0.51 -20.20
C ALA A 146 -12.28 1.45 -20.46
N PRO A 147 -12.10 2.74 -20.80
CA PRO A 147 -13.22 3.65 -21.07
C PRO A 147 -14.09 3.18 -22.23
N GLU A 148 -13.47 2.68 -23.31
CA GLU A 148 -14.19 2.15 -24.48
C GLU A 148 -14.87 0.83 -24.14
N ARG A 149 -14.14 -0.14 -23.57
CA ARG A 149 -14.66 -1.48 -23.28
C ARG A 149 -15.80 -1.50 -22.25
N TYR A 150 -15.76 -0.60 -21.27
CA TYR A 150 -16.67 -0.61 -20.13
C TYR A 150 -17.56 0.64 -20.02
N ALA A 151 -17.69 1.44 -21.08
CA ALA A 151 -18.46 2.68 -21.09
C ALA A 151 -19.86 2.54 -20.48
N GLU A 152 -20.66 1.62 -21.03
CA GLU A 152 -22.07 1.43 -20.69
C GLU A 152 -22.30 0.71 -19.36
N ARG A 153 -21.28 0.03 -18.81
CA ARG A 153 -21.43 -0.81 -17.62
C ARG A 153 -21.19 0.00 -16.33
N PRO A 154 -22.17 0.13 -15.42
CA PRO A 154 -21.98 0.88 -14.17
C PRO A 154 -21.11 0.14 -13.13
N GLY A 155 -20.99 -1.19 -13.23
CA GLY A 155 -20.18 -1.99 -12.32
C GLY A 155 -20.23 -3.49 -12.60
N GLY A 156 -19.50 -4.26 -11.80
CA GLY A 156 -19.39 -5.72 -11.98
C GLY A 156 -18.60 -6.07 -13.23
N TYR A 157 -17.36 -5.62 -13.29
CA TYR A 157 -16.47 -5.82 -14.45
C TYR A 157 -15.81 -7.19 -14.46
N THR A 158 -15.88 -7.89 -13.31
CA THR A 158 -15.32 -9.23 -13.14
C THR A 158 -16.41 -10.28 -12.94
N ARG A 159 -16.17 -11.46 -13.53
CA ARG A 159 -16.95 -12.66 -13.28
C ARG A 159 -16.08 -13.68 -12.57
N VAL A 160 -16.64 -14.36 -11.56
CA VAL A 160 -15.99 -15.48 -10.87
C VAL A 160 -16.78 -16.75 -11.21
N LYS A 161 -16.16 -17.65 -11.96
CA LYS A 161 -16.70 -18.97 -12.30
C LYS A 161 -16.06 -20.01 -11.39
N THR A 162 -16.88 -20.70 -10.60
CA THR A 162 -16.38 -21.80 -9.77
C THR A 162 -16.18 -23.02 -10.66
N GLU A 163 -15.03 -23.67 -10.52
CA GLU A 163 -14.76 -24.90 -11.25
C GLU A 163 -15.44 -26.08 -10.56
N PRO A 164 -15.98 -27.05 -11.33
CA PRO A 164 -16.62 -28.23 -10.74
C PRO A 164 -15.61 -29.19 -10.10
N VAL A 165 -14.34 -29.12 -10.50
CA VAL A 165 -13.30 -30.03 -10.03
C VAL A 165 -12.54 -29.40 -8.86
N LEU A 166 -12.50 -30.11 -7.74
CA LEU A 166 -11.67 -29.75 -6.60
C LEU A 166 -10.19 -30.01 -6.90
N ARG A 167 -9.30 -29.19 -6.34
CA ARG A 167 -7.87 -29.40 -6.51
C ARG A 167 -7.44 -30.74 -5.91
N ARG A 168 -6.71 -31.53 -6.69
CA ARG A 168 -6.14 -32.80 -6.23
C ARG A 168 -5.12 -32.54 -5.12
N GLY A 169 -5.23 -33.30 -4.02
CA GLY A 169 -4.31 -33.22 -2.87
C GLY A 169 -4.94 -32.57 -1.65
N ASP A 170 -5.42 -31.33 -1.78
CA ASP A 170 -5.98 -30.55 -0.65
C ASP A 170 -7.46 -30.19 -0.80
N ALA A 171 -8.14 -30.77 -1.80
CA ALA A 171 -9.57 -30.64 -2.06
C ALA A 171 -10.09 -29.18 -2.08
N THR A 172 -9.23 -28.20 -2.40
CA THR A 172 -9.63 -26.80 -2.39
C THR A 172 -10.52 -26.48 -3.60
N GLU A 173 -11.61 -25.74 -3.36
CA GLU A 173 -12.45 -25.19 -4.42
C GLU A 173 -11.68 -24.18 -5.30
N MET A 174 -11.57 -24.50 -6.58
CA MET A 174 -10.94 -23.66 -7.59
C MET A 174 -11.98 -22.77 -8.27
N ALA A 175 -11.54 -21.61 -8.74
CA ALA A 175 -12.37 -20.68 -9.50
C ALA A 175 -11.51 -19.91 -10.50
N VAL A 176 -12.10 -19.63 -11.66
CA VAL A 176 -11.55 -18.71 -12.65
C VAL A 176 -12.18 -17.35 -12.45
N ILE A 177 -11.36 -16.32 -12.34
CA ILE A 177 -11.79 -14.92 -12.41
C ILE A 177 -11.44 -14.38 -13.78
N GLU A 178 -12.42 -13.76 -14.44
CA GLU A 178 -12.29 -13.22 -15.79
C GLU A 178 -12.85 -11.80 -15.85
N LEU A 179 -12.26 -10.98 -16.71
CA LEU A 179 -12.79 -9.69 -17.12
C LEU A 179 -13.91 -9.89 -18.13
N VAL A 180 -15.05 -9.22 -17.90
CA VAL A 180 -16.21 -9.25 -18.80
C VAL A 180 -15.95 -8.43 -20.05
#